data_AF-A0A9X6L8R4-F1
#
_entry.id   AF-A0A9X6L8R4-F1
#
_cell.length_a   1.000
_cell.length_b   1.000
_cell.length_c   1.000
_cell.angle_alpha   90.00
_cell.angle_beta   90.00
_cell.angle_gamma   90.00
#
_symmetry.space_group_name_H-M   'P 1'
#
loop_
_entity.id
_entity.type
_entity.pdbx_description
1 polymer ?
#
loop_
_entity_poly.entity_id
_entity_poly.type
_entity_poly.pdbx_seq_one_letter_code
_entity_poly.pdbx_strand_id
1 'polypeptide(L)' 'MNPLTTVRRSKGLTLEQVAKNLDMHTTVLYEIEKGKKSTISERATNIATFYGIAVEDLFVPTYYRAKGT' A
#
# COMPACT_ATOMS: atom_id res chain seq x y z
N MET A 1 -5.04 -5.75 -11.35
CA MET A 1 -5.24 -5.98 -9.90
C MET A 1 -4.01 -5.41 -9.19
N ASN A 2 -4.17 -4.63 -8.12
CA ASN A 2 -3.03 -4.01 -7.41
C ASN A 2 -2.25 -5.10 -6.65
N PRO A 3 -0.90 -5.16 -6.74
CA PRO A 3 -0.07 -6.11 -5.99
C PRO A 3 -0.39 -6.17 -4.50
N LEU A 4 -0.65 -5.02 -3.88
CA LEU A 4 -0.98 -4.90 -2.46
C LEU A 4 -2.27 -5.66 -2.10
N THR A 5 -3.31 -5.54 -2.94
CA THR A 5 -4.57 -6.26 -2.75
C THR A 5 -4.39 -7.76 -2.89
N THR A 6 -3.58 -8.20 -3.87
CA THR A 6 -3.29 -9.62 -4.09
C THR A 6 -2.60 -10.22 -2.87
N VAL A 7 -1.53 -9.58 -2.39
CA VAL A 7 -0.76 -10.04 -1.23
C VAL A 7 -1.66 -10.13 0.00
N ARG A 8 -2.41 -9.07 0.31
CA ARG A 8 -3.29 -9.07 1.48
C ARG A 8 -4.30 -10.22 1.44
N ARG A 9 -4.96 -10.42 0.30
CA ARG A 9 -5.96 -11.48 0.12
C ARG A 9 -5.34 -12.88 0.18
N SER A 10 -4.14 -13.06 -0.37
CA SER A 10 -3.41 -14.34 -0.30
C SER A 10 -3.08 -14.76 1.14
N LYS A 11 -2.90 -13.78 2.04
CA LYS A 11 -2.69 -13.99 3.48
C LYS A 11 -3.98 -14.07 4.29
N GLY A 12 -5.16 -13.99 3.65
CA GLY A 12 -6.46 -14.04 4.33
C GLY A 12 -6.77 -12.84 5.24
N LEU A 13 -6.08 -11.71 5.06
CA LEU A 13 -6.20 -10.55 5.95
C LEU A 13 -7.30 -9.57 5.51
N THR A 14 -8.06 -9.04 6.46
CA THR A 14 -9.01 -7.94 6.21
C THR A 14 -8.28 -6.59 6.12
N LEU A 15 -8.94 -5.59 5.54
CA LEU A 15 -8.41 -4.23 5.54
C LEU A 15 -8.24 -3.70 6.97
N GLU A 16 -9.20 -3.94 7.88
CA GLU A 16 -9.09 -3.44 9.25
C GLU A 16 -7.93 -4.09 10.01
N GLN A 17 -7.70 -5.39 9.81
CA GLN A 17 -6.58 -6.09 10.45
C GLN A 17 -5.25 -5.47 10.06
N VAL A 18 -5.02 -5.26 8.76
CA VAL A 18 -3.76 -4.68 8.27
C VAL A 18 -3.63 -3.23 8.70
N ALA A 19 -4.70 -2.44 8.55
CA ALA A 19 -4.71 -1.04 8.93
C ALA A 19 -4.40 -0.85 10.43
N LYS A 20 -4.98 -1.70 11.29
CA LYS A 20 -4.68 -1.73 12.72
C LYS A 20 -3.23 -2.12 13.03
N ASN A 21 -2.66 -3.11 12.34
CA ASN A 21 -1.28 -3.53 12.55
C ASN A 21 -0.27 -2.45 12.11
N LEU A 22 -0.62 -1.65 11.11
CA LEU A 22 0.22 -0.60 10.56
C LEU A 22 -0.07 0.79 11.12
N ASP A 23 -0.88 0.87 12.18
CA ASP A 23 -1.34 2.13 12.79
C ASP A 23 -1.81 3.17 11.78
N MET A 24 -2.71 2.76 10.88
CA MET A 24 -3.31 3.64 9.87
C MET A 24 -4.82 3.45 9.76
N HIS A 25 -5.51 4.45 9.23
CA HIS A 25 -6.94 4.33 8.94
C HIS A 25 -7.20 3.33 7.82
N THR A 26 -8.22 2.47 8.01
CA THR A 26 -8.69 1.49 7.00
C THR A 26 -8.93 2.13 5.63
N THR A 27 -9.51 3.33 5.61
CA THR A 27 -9.77 4.09 4.38
C THR A 27 -8.49 4.45 3.63
N VAL A 28 -7.40 4.75 4.34
CA VAL A 28 -6.10 5.05 3.71
C VAL A 28 -5.56 3.81 3.01
N LEU A 29 -5.55 2.65 3.69
CA LEU A 29 -5.14 1.40 3.07
C LEU A 29 -6.00 1.04 1.85
N TYR A 30 -7.32 1.25 1.95
CA TYR A 30 -8.25 1.04 0.85
C TYR A 30 -7.93 1.94 -0.36
N GLU A 31 -7.68 3.23 -0.15
CA GLU A 31 -7.32 4.17 -1.23
C GLU A 31 -5.98 3.81 -1.89
N ILE A 32 -5.00 3.36 -1.10
CA ILE A 32 -3.71 2.86 -1.60
C ILE A 32 -3.92 1.61 -2.46
N GLU A 33 -4.69 0.63 -1.98
CA GLU A 33 -5.00 -0.59 -2.73
C GLU A 33 -5.75 -0.32 -4.04
N LYS A 34 -6.60 0.71 -4.05
CA LYS A 34 -7.28 1.16 -5.28
C LYS A 34 -6.41 2.02 -6.20
N GLY A 35 -5.18 2.36 -5.79
CA GLY A 35 -4.30 3.25 -6.54
C GLY A 35 -4.78 4.70 -6.59
N LYS A 36 -5.74 5.08 -5.75
CA LYS A 36 -6.28 6.45 -5.67
C LYS A 36 -5.36 7.39 -4.89
N LYS A 37 -4.58 6.84 -3.97
CA LYS A 37 -3.64 7.58 -3.13
C LYS A 37 -2.26 6.94 -3.23
N SER A 38 -1.25 7.74 -3.58
CA SER A 38 0.15 7.35 -3.40
C SER A 38 0.54 7.49 -1.92
N THR A 39 1.64 6.88 -1.53
CA THR A 39 2.12 6.91 -0.15
C THR A 39 3.57 7.38 -0.07
N ILE A 40 3.93 7.96 1.07
CA ILE A 40 5.33 8.33 1.36
C ILE A 40 6.19 7.07 1.54
N SER A 41 7.50 7.23 1.32
CA SER A 41 8.48 6.13 1.37
C SER A 41 8.44 5.37 2.68
N GLU A 42 8.39 6.06 3.82
CA GLU A 42 8.35 5.43 5.15
C GLU A 42 7.18 4.46 5.29
N ARG A 43 5.97 4.90 4.91
CA ARG A 43 4.78 4.04 4.96
C ARG A 43 4.87 2.89 3.95
N ALA A 44 5.44 3.11 2.76
CA ALA A 44 5.66 2.03 1.80
C ALA A 44 6.59 0.96 2.39
N THR A 45 7.69 1.36 3.01
CA THR A 45 8.63 0.48 3.72
C THR A 45 7.96 -0.29 4.86
N ASN A 46 7.13 0.38 5.67
CA ASN A 46 6.41 -0.28 6.76
C ASN A 46 5.42 -1.34 6.24
N ILE A 47 4.68 -1.02 5.17
CA ILE A 47 3.77 -1.98 4.54
C ILE A 47 4.54 -3.18 3.96
N ALA A 48 5.64 -2.92 3.27
CA ALA A 48 6.51 -3.94 2.69
C ALA A 48 7.10 -4.87 3.76
N THR A 49 7.59 -4.29 4.85
CA THR A 49 8.12 -5.01 6.02
C THR A 49 7.06 -5.89 6.67
N PHE A 50 5.84 -5.37 6.86
CA PHE A 50 4.72 -6.15 7.41
C PHE A 50 4.39 -7.39 6.56
N TYR A 51 4.49 -7.28 5.24
CA TYR A 51 4.25 -8.41 4.34
C TYR A 51 5.48 -9.30 4.13
N GLY A 52 6.68 -8.84 4.48
CA GLY A 52 7.95 -9.51 4.19
C GLY A 52 8.28 -9.54 2.69
N ILE A 53 7.94 -8.47 1.98
CA ILE A 53 8.08 -8.33 0.52
C ILE A 53 8.88 -7.06 0.22
N ALA A 54 9.61 -7.01 -0.89
CA ALA A 54 10.33 -5.81 -1.30
C ALA A 54 9.35 -4.66 -1.63
N VAL A 55 9.78 -3.41 -1.41
CA VAL A 55 8.93 -2.23 -1.66
C VAL A 55 8.54 -2.15 -3.14
N GLU A 56 9.46 -2.49 -4.02
CA GLU A 56 9.36 -2.44 -5.48
C GLU A 56 8.35 -3.45 -6.03
N ASP A 57 8.12 -4.56 -5.33
CA ASP A 57 7.12 -5.56 -5.69
C ASP A 57 5.69 -5.11 -5.32
N LEU A 58 5.57 -4.18 -4.38
CA LEU A 58 4.30 -3.66 -3.87
C LEU A 58 3.92 -2.30 -4.45
N PHE A 59 4.92 -1.46 -4.72
CA PHE A 59 4.76 -0.08 -5.13
C PHE A 59 5.62 0.22 -6.35
N VAL A 60 5.01 0.81 -7.37
CA VAL A 60 5.75 1.33 -8.52
C VAL A 60 6.29 2.72 -8.16
N PRO A 61 7.60 2.98 -8.25
CA PRO A 61 8.16 4.30 -8.07
C PRO A 61 7.59 5.24 -9.13
N THR A 62 6.72 6.17 -8.73
CA THR A 62 6.29 7.25 -9.61
C THR A 62 7.19 8.45 -9.38
N TYR A 63 8.03 8.77 -10.37
CA TYR A 63 8.73 10.05 -10.41
C TYR A 63 7.74 11.21 -10.54
N TYR A 64 8.23 12.41 -10.19
CA TYR A 64 7.51 13.69 -10.25
C TYR A 64 6.49 13.76 -11.40
N ARG A 65 5.20 13.87 -11.05
CA ARG A 65 4.16 14.26 -12.00
C ARG A 65 4.05 15.78 -11.96
N ALA A 66 4.55 16.45 -13.00
CA ALA A 66 4.16 17.84 -13.26
C ALA A 66 2.63 17.90 -13.27
N LYS A 67 2.05 18.92 -12.63
CA LYS A 67 0.62 19.22 -12.78
C LYS A 67 0.34 19.29 -14.28
N GLY A 68 -0.40 18.32 -14.82
CA GLY A 68 -0.97 18.48 -16.15
C GLY A 68 -1.83 19.75 -16.11
N THR A 69 -1.45 20.71 -16.94
CA THR A 69 -2.22 21.94 -17.24
C THR A 69 -3.69 21.64 -17.42
#